data_AF-A0A081C1X8-F1
#
_entry.id   AF-A0A081C1X8-F1
#
_cell.length_a   1.000
_cell.length_b   1.000
_cell.length_c   1.000
_cell.angle_alpha   90.00
_cell.angle_beta   90.00
_cell.angle_gamma   90.00
#
_symmetry.space_group_name_H-M   'P 1'
#
loop_
_entity.id
_entity.type
_entity.pdbx_description
1 polymer ?
#
loop_
_entity_poly.entity_id
_entity_poly.type
_entity_poly.pdbx_seq_one_letter_code
_entity_poly.pdbx_strand_id
1 'polypeptide(L)'
;MQVNNIVHIGEGVFGLRRSFVIAGAKTLVLSLWKVPDEQTQKLMVDFYQLLLKGEPHAEALRNVQLAMKAKYPHPFYWGAFICQGDPTPLRSV
;
A
#
# COMPACT_ATOMS: atom_id res chain seq x y z
N MET A 1 -2.64 -32.82 20.17
CA MET A 1 -2.99 -31.45 19.73
C MET A 1 -1.72 -30.60 19.79
N GLN A 2 -1.11 -30.34 18.63
CA GLN A 2 -0.24 -29.20 18.35
C GLN A 2 0.17 -29.33 16.88
N VAL A 3 -0.50 -28.59 15.99
CA VAL A 3 0.01 -28.40 14.63
C VAL A 3 0.89 -27.17 14.70
N ASN A 4 2.20 -27.39 14.66
CA ASN A 4 3.19 -26.35 14.51
C ASN A 4 2.99 -25.71 13.13
N ASN A 5 2.26 -24.60 13.09
CA ASN A 5 2.13 -23.80 11.88
C ASN A 5 3.42 -22.99 11.70
N ILE A 6 4.47 -23.66 11.22
CA ILE A 6 5.70 -23.01 10.80
C ILE A 6 5.37 -22.27 9.50
N VAL A 7 4.91 -21.03 9.63
CA VAL A 7 4.91 -20.10 8.52
C VAL A 7 6.36 -19.76 8.26
N HIS A 8 6.95 -20.31 7.18
CA HIS A 8 8.27 -19.90 6.73
C HIS A 8 8.23 -18.40 6.40
N ILE A 9 8.97 -17.60 7.17
CA ILE A 9 9.09 -16.15 7.03
C ILE A 9 9.61 -15.87 5.60
N GLY A 10 8.69 -15.55 4.69
CA GLY A 10 8.98 -15.37 3.26
C GLY A 10 7.86 -15.85 2.34
N GLU A 11 7.19 -16.96 2.65
CA GLU A 11 6.12 -17.51 1.80
C GLU A 11 4.82 -16.69 1.90
N GLY A 12 4.51 -16.14 3.09
CA GLY A 12 3.24 -15.46 3.35
C GLY A 12 3.03 -14.16 2.56
N VAL A 13 3.97 -13.21 2.62
CA VAL A 13 3.83 -11.89 1.96
C VAL A 13 4.06 -11.97 0.45
N PHE A 14 5.05 -12.77 0.02
CA PHE A 14 5.24 -13.05 -1.40
C PHE A 14 4.04 -13.81 -1.98
N GLY A 15 3.51 -14.80 -1.24
CA GLY A 15 2.31 -15.54 -1.60
C GLY A 15 1.07 -14.65 -1.67
N LEU A 16 0.85 -13.79 -0.67
CA LEU A 16 -0.28 -12.86 -0.65
C LEU A 16 -0.22 -11.88 -1.83
N ARG A 17 0.90 -11.20 -2.02
CA ARG A 17 1.09 -10.29 -3.16
C ARG A 17 0.86 -11.03 -4.48
N ARG A 18 1.50 -12.20 -4.64
CA ARG A 18 1.40 -13.02 -5.85
C ARG A 18 -0.04 -13.47 -6.12
N SER A 19 -0.80 -13.82 -5.09
CA SER A 19 -2.19 -14.26 -5.23
C SER A 19 -3.07 -13.17 -5.83
N PHE A 20 -2.92 -11.91 -5.39
CA PHE A 20 -3.66 -10.80 -5.97
C PHE A 20 -3.25 -10.49 -7.42
N VAL A 21 -1.95 -10.56 -7.73
CA VAL A 21 -1.48 -10.40 -9.10
C VAL A 21 -2.04 -11.49 -10.01
N ILE A 22 -2.02 -12.76 -9.57
CA ILE A 22 -2.60 -13.88 -10.31
C ILE A 22 -4.12 -13.72 -10.48
N ALA A 23 -4.81 -13.14 -9.49
CA ALA A 23 -6.23 -12.82 -9.56
C ALA A 23 -6.56 -11.63 -10.49
N GLY A 24 -5.55 -11.01 -11.11
CA GLY A 24 -5.74 -9.95 -12.11
C GLY A 24 -5.68 -8.52 -11.56
N ALA A 25 -5.26 -8.33 -10.30
CA ALA A 25 -5.01 -6.99 -9.79
C ALA A 25 -3.87 -6.33 -10.60
N LYS A 26 -4.17 -5.19 -11.24
CA LYS A 26 -3.20 -4.45 -12.07
C LYS A 26 -2.20 -3.67 -11.23
N THR A 27 -2.65 -3.16 -10.09
CA THR A 27 -1.85 -2.36 -9.17
C THR A 27 -2.22 -2.70 -7.73
N LEU A 28 -1.21 -2.83 -6.88
CA LEU A 28 -1.32 -3.16 -5.46
C LEU A 28 -0.70 -2.06 -4.62
N VAL A 29 -1.42 -1.61 -3.60
CA VAL A 29 -0.89 -0.75 -2.53
C VAL A 29 -0.98 -1.53 -1.22
N LEU A 30 0.15 -1.67 -0.54
CA LEU A 30 0.35 -2.59 0.59
C LEU A 30 1.18 -1.90 1.66
N SER A 31 0.98 -2.24 2.94
CA SER A 31 1.87 -1.85 4.03
C SER A 31 2.84 -2.98 4.40
N LEU A 32 4.13 -2.66 4.56
CA LEU A 32 5.18 -3.59 4.98
C LEU A 32 5.08 -3.98 6.46
N TRP A 33 4.52 -3.10 7.29
CA TRP A 33 4.25 -3.32 8.71
C TRP A 33 2.93 -2.65 9.11
N LYS A 34 2.44 -2.95 10.31
CA LYS A 34 1.24 -2.31 10.85
C LYS A 34 1.51 -0.83 11.17
N VAL A 35 0.72 0.04 10.57
CA VAL A 35 0.64 1.47 10.90
C VAL A 35 -0.64 1.69 11.73
N PRO A 36 -0.68 2.61 12.71
CA PRO A 36 -1.90 2.82 13.48
C PRO A 36 -3.07 3.29 12.59
N ASP A 37 -4.28 2.95 13.00
CA ASP A 37 -5.46 3.00 12.12
C ASP A 37 -5.80 4.43 11.67
N GLU A 38 -5.63 5.43 12.53
CA GLU A 38 -5.87 6.85 12.20
C GLU A 38 -4.95 7.32 11.05
N GLN A 39 -3.65 6.98 11.14
CA GLN A 39 -2.65 7.33 10.16
C GLN A 39 -2.86 6.58 8.85
N THR A 40 -3.22 5.30 8.94
CA THR A 40 -3.60 4.48 7.77
C THR A 40 -4.82 5.04 7.07
N GLN A 41 -5.88 5.38 7.81
CA GLN A 41 -7.10 5.96 7.26
C GLN A 41 -6.79 7.28 6.54
N LYS A 42 -6.03 8.17 7.18
CA LYS A 42 -5.68 9.46 6.59
C LYS A 42 -4.88 9.28 5.29
N LEU A 43 -3.86 8.42 5.29
CA LEU A 43 -3.04 8.16 4.11
C LEU A 43 -3.90 7.60 2.97
N MET A 44 -4.77 6.62 3.24
CA MET A 44 -5.58 5.99 2.20
C MET A 44 -6.65 6.94 1.65
N VAL A 45 -7.28 7.77 2.48
CA VAL A 45 -8.24 8.79 2.04
C VAL A 45 -7.57 9.79 1.10
N ASP A 46 -6.45 10.37 1.52
CA ASP A 46 -5.72 11.35 0.72
C ASP A 46 -5.22 10.70 -0.60
N PHE A 47 -4.76 9.44 -0.55
CA PHE A 47 -4.32 8.68 -1.72
C PHE A 47 -5.43 8.49 -2.76
N TYR A 48 -6.60 8.00 -2.34
CA TYR A 48 -7.74 7.82 -3.25
C TYR A 48 -8.26 9.15 -3.79
N GLN A 49 -8.19 10.24 -3.02
CA GLN A 49 -8.55 11.56 -3.54
C GLN A 49 -7.63 12.02 -4.69
N LEU A 50 -6.32 11.75 -4.62
CA LEU A 50 -5.40 12.04 -5.72
C LEU A 50 -5.63 11.13 -6.93
N LEU A 51 -5.87 9.83 -6.69
CA LEU A 51 -6.21 8.90 -7.76
C LEU A 51 -7.47 9.33 -8.53
N LEU A 52 -8.52 9.75 -7.82
CA LEU A 52 -9.77 10.23 -8.43
C LEU A 52 -9.60 11.56 -9.19
N LYS A 53 -8.53 12.31 -8.91
CA LYS A 53 -8.13 13.50 -9.67
C LYS A 53 -7.28 13.16 -10.90
N GLY A 54 -7.00 11.88 -11.15
CA GLY A 54 -6.24 11.42 -12.30
C GLY A 54 -4.74 11.33 -12.07
N GLU A 55 -4.25 11.43 -10.83
CA GLU A 55 -2.83 11.18 -10.57
C GLU A 55 -2.46 9.69 -10.77
N PRO A 56 -1.30 9.39 -11.39
CA PRO A 56 -0.71 8.06 -11.43
C PRO A 56 -0.56 7.44 -10.03
N HIS A 57 -0.75 6.12 -9.91
CA HIS A 57 -0.75 5.43 -8.60
C HIS A 57 0.52 5.67 -7.77
N ALA A 58 1.69 5.55 -8.39
CA ALA A 58 2.95 5.74 -7.68
C ALA A 58 3.17 7.21 -7.25
N GLU A 59 2.71 8.16 -8.06
CA GLU A 59 2.82 9.59 -7.81
C GLU A 59 1.88 10.03 -6.70
N ALA A 60 0.62 9.58 -6.75
CA ALA A 60 -0.36 9.78 -5.70
C ALA A 60 0.16 9.27 -4.34
N LEU A 61 0.70 8.04 -4.28
CA LEU A 61 1.25 7.49 -3.03
C LEU A 61 2.43 8.32 -2.53
N ARG A 62 3.36 8.70 -3.42
CA ARG A 62 4.52 9.54 -3.07
C ARG A 62 4.09 10.89 -2.51
N ASN A 63 3.11 11.55 -3.14
CA ASN A 63 2.62 12.86 -2.73
C ASN A 63 2.00 12.80 -1.33
N VAL A 64 1.22 11.77 -1.04
CA VAL A 64 0.66 11.56 0.30
C VAL A 64 1.74 11.24 1.33
N GLN A 65 2.73 10.41 0.99
CA GLN A 65 3.85 10.11 1.88
C GLN A 65 4.66 11.36 2.22
N LEU A 66 4.89 12.26 1.25
CA LEU A 66 5.57 13.54 1.48
C LEU A 66 4.77 14.47 2.40
N ALA A 67 3.46 14.60 2.16
CA ALA A 67 2.57 15.39 3.02
C ALA A 67 2.51 14.81 4.44
N MET A 68 2.45 13.49 4.57
CA MET A 68 2.41 12.81 5.85
C MET A 68 3.74 12.90 6.60
N LYS A 69 4.88 12.81 5.90
CA LYS A 69 6.22 13.03 6.47
C LYS A 69 6.37 14.41 7.10
N ALA A 70 5.78 15.45 6.49
CA ALA A 70 5.80 16.80 7.06
C ALA A 70 5.06 16.88 8.41
N LYS A 71 3.98 16.11 8.59
CA LYS A 71 3.20 16.04 9.84
C LYS A 71 3.77 15.03 10.86
N TYR A 72 4.31 13.91 10.38
CA TYR A 72 4.85 12.81 11.16
C TYR A 72 6.24 12.43 10.62
N PRO A 73 7.32 13.09 11.10
CA PRO A 73 8.65 12.93 10.54
C PRO A 73 9.20 11.49 10.60
N HIS A 74 8.78 10.71 11.61
CA HIS A 74 9.26 9.35 11.79
C HIS A 74 8.72 8.41 10.68
N PRO A 75 9.59 7.66 9.97
CA PRO A 75 9.20 6.86 8.80
C PRO A 75 8.23 5.71 9.11
N PHE A 76 8.12 5.31 10.37
CA PHE A 76 7.11 4.33 10.82
C PHE A 76 5.70 4.64 10.31
N TYR A 77 5.31 5.92 10.23
CA TYR A 77 3.95 6.33 9.89
C TYR A 77 3.65 6.36 8.38
N TRP A 78 4.64 6.63 7.53
CA TRP A 78 4.44 6.85 6.09
C TRP A 78 5.27 5.91 5.20
N GLY A 79 6.43 5.47 5.66
CA GLY A 79 7.36 4.63 4.90
C GLY A 79 6.94 3.17 4.78
N ALA A 80 5.85 2.77 5.44
CA ALA A 80 5.33 1.42 5.39
C ALA A 80 4.72 1.07 4.02
N PHE A 81 4.16 2.06 3.32
CA PHE A 81 3.32 1.83 2.16
C PHE A 81 4.15 1.75 0.87
N ILE A 82 3.89 0.70 0.07
CA ILE A 82 4.49 0.48 -1.24
C ILE A 82 3.39 0.38 -2.30
N CYS A 83 3.71 0.80 -3.53
CA CYS A 83 2.85 0.64 -4.70
C CYS A 83 3.59 -0.21 -5.74
N GLN A 84 2.92 -1.22 -6.28
CA GLN A 84 3.48 -2.10 -7.31
C GLN A 84 2.43 -2.43 -8.37
N GLY A 85 2.78 -2.31 -9.64
CA GLY A 85 1.92 -2.69 -10.77
C GLY A 85 1.91 -1.62 -11.86
N ASP A 86 0.78 -1.53 -12.55
CA ASP A 86 0.55 -0.57 -13.64
C ASP A 86 0.64 0.88 -13.12
N PRO A 87 1.58 1.69 -13.65
CA PRO A 87 1.77 3.07 -13.20
C PRO A 87 0.71 4.02 -13.77
N THR A 88 -0.13 3.60 -14.72
CA THR A 88 -1.10 4.50 -15.35
C THR A 88 -2.16 5.01 -14.36
N PRO A 89 -2.75 6.21 -14.56
CA PRO A 89 -3.87 6.69 -13.75
C PRO A 89 -5.06 5.73 -13.76
N LEU A 90 -5.98 5.89 -12.80
CA LEU A 90 -7.26 5.21 -12.86
C LEU A 90 -7.95 5.55 -14.18
N ARG A 91 -8.24 4.52 -14.98
CA ARG A 91 -9.02 4.68 -16.19
C ARG A 91 -10.40 5.19 -15.79
N SER A 92 -10.83 6.29 -16.40
CA SER A 92 -12.23 6.70 -16.34
C SER A 92 -13.07 5.54 -16.86
N VAL A 93 -13.90 4.97 -15.99
CA VAL A 93 -15.02 4.11 -16.38
C VAL A 93 -16.06 4.93 -17.13
#